data_AF-A0A1G1T1T9-F1
#
_entry.id   AF-A0A1G1T1T9-F1
#
_cell.length_a   1.000
_cell.length_b   1.000
_cell.length_c   1.000
_cell.angle_alpha   90.00
_cell.angle_beta   90.00
_cell.angle_gamma   90.00
#
_symmetry.space_group_name_H-M   'P 1'
#
loop_
_entity.id
_entity.type
_entity.pdbx_description
1 polymer ?
#
loop_
_entity_poly.entity_id
_entity_poly.type
_entity_poly.pdbx_seq_one_letter_code
_entity_poly.pdbx_strand_id
1 'polypeptide(L)'
;MEDYAAKMEAKSLTELHQYVSGYAQYRDDAVLAALAELRRRGQPAPEEDALRPGLETAVAQQRVEYDAAEVVRRREAPFDPETADGPELFSPGTIVLFSLMFSMVAGGVLLGINLFRLRRTQALAGLAAFIIGCLLAGGYALKWAAAAANPTALLLVPVVVNVVALAAFFLWFWPRYVGPEPYRSRSWLLPFLLFMALVLVLRSFLPMLKDNKGNPIVPGSAPAAPGPPAVSTKSV
;
A
#
# COMPACT_ATOMS: atom_id res chain seq x y z
N MET A 1 9.24 30.94 -7.84
CA MET A 1 9.32 31.92 -8.95
C MET A 1 10.04 33.14 -8.43
N GLU A 2 11.01 33.65 -9.17
CA GLU A 2 11.65 34.92 -8.80
C GLU A 2 10.65 36.06 -8.98
N ASP A 3 10.53 36.94 -7.99
CA ASP A 3 9.67 38.12 -8.07
C ASP A 3 10.37 39.22 -8.87
N TYR A 4 10.23 39.14 -10.19
CA TYR A 4 10.79 40.15 -11.09
C TYR A 4 10.07 41.50 -10.99
N ALA A 5 8.81 41.55 -10.55
CA ALA A 5 8.09 42.81 -10.39
C ALA A 5 8.73 43.70 -9.31
N ALA A 6 9.02 43.12 -8.13
CA ALA A 6 9.72 43.82 -7.07
C ALA A 6 11.14 44.26 -7.48
N LYS A 7 11.84 43.47 -8.28
CA LYS A 7 13.17 43.83 -8.81
C LYS A 7 13.11 45.00 -9.79
N MET A 8 12.09 45.06 -10.65
CA MET A 8 11.95 46.14 -11.64
C MET A 8 11.52 47.47 -11.00
N GLU A 9 10.77 47.42 -9.90
CA GLU A 9 10.43 48.60 -9.13
C GLU A 9 11.67 49.35 -8.60
N ALA A 10 12.72 48.62 -8.18
CA ALA A 10 13.96 49.21 -7.70
C ALA A 10 14.87 49.76 -8.83
N LYS A 11 14.56 49.52 -10.10
CA LYS A 11 15.38 49.91 -11.25
C LYS A 11 15.11 51.32 -11.72
N SER A 12 16.14 51.97 -12.24
CA SER A 12 16.02 53.27 -12.90
C SER A 12 15.33 53.16 -14.27
N LEU A 13 14.77 54.26 -14.78
CA LEU A 13 14.14 54.29 -16.12
C LEU A 13 15.09 53.82 -17.23
N THR A 14 16.36 54.26 -17.18
CA THR A 14 17.38 53.86 -18.16
C THR A 14 17.65 52.36 -18.12
N GLU A 15 17.75 51.76 -16.93
CA GLU A 15 17.91 50.32 -16.79
C GLU A 15 16.69 49.56 -17.31
N LEU A 16 15.47 50.02 -17.02
CA LEU A 16 14.25 49.38 -17.52
C LEU A 16 14.21 49.36 -19.06
N HIS A 17 14.63 50.45 -19.72
CA HIS A 17 14.75 50.47 -21.18
C HIS A 17 15.83 49.53 -21.73
N GLN A 18 16.91 49.27 -20.97
CA GLN A 18 17.92 48.28 -21.35
C GLN A 18 17.35 46.85 -21.33
N TYR A 19 16.49 46.53 -20.36
CA TYR A 19 15.80 45.23 -20.32
C TYR A 19 14.89 45.01 -21.55
N VAL A 20 14.24 46.06 -22.04
CA VAL A 20 13.36 45.98 -23.20
C VAL A 20 14.16 45.90 -24.51
N SER A 21 15.09 46.83 -24.73
CA SER A 21 15.92 46.87 -25.94
C SER A 21 16.84 45.66 -26.08
N GLY A 22 17.29 45.10 -24.95
CA GLY A 22 18.10 43.90 -24.87
C GLY A 22 17.30 42.62 -24.63
N TYR A 23 16.00 42.56 -24.95
CA TYR A 23 15.09 41.48 -24.54
C TYR A 23 15.64 40.06 -24.77
N ALA A 24 16.39 39.82 -25.85
CA ALA A 24 16.99 38.53 -26.16
C ALA A 24 18.05 38.05 -25.14
N GLN A 25 18.59 38.95 -24.32
CA GLN A 25 19.60 38.66 -23.29
C GLN A 25 18.98 38.42 -21.90
N TYR A 26 17.68 38.69 -21.76
CA TYR A 26 16.97 38.62 -20.49
C TYR A 26 15.89 37.55 -20.55
N ARG A 27 15.41 37.11 -19.37
CA ARG A 27 14.30 36.17 -19.29
C ARG A 27 13.00 36.88 -19.65
N ASP A 28 12.11 36.21 -20.37
CA ASP A 28 10.83 36.76 -20.83
C ASP A 28 10.00 37.34 -19.68
N ASP A 29 9.97 36.66 -18.52
CA ASP A 29 9.34 37.13 -17.28
C ASP A 29 9.88 38.49 -16.81
N ALA A 30 11.19 38.69 -16.91
CA ALA A 30 11.87 39.90 -16.49
C ALA A 30 11.62 41.06 -17.46
N VAL A 31 11.56 40.76 -18.77
CA VAL A 31 11.24 41.74 -19.81
C VAL A 31 9.78 42.19 -19.69
N LEU A 32 8.84 41.27 -19.45
CA LEU A 32 7.45 41.61 -19.18
C LEU A 32 7.27 42.46 -17.92
N ALA A 33 8.00 42.13 -16.84
CA ALA A 33 8.00 42.94 -15.62
C ALA A 33 8.55 44.35 -15.88
N ALA A 34 9.59 44.49 -16.70
CA ALA A 34 10.16 45.79 -17.06
C ALA A 34 9.18 46.63 -17.90
N LEU A 35 8.50 46.02 -18.88
CA LEU A 35 7.44 46.67 -19.66
C LEU A 35 6.27 47.12 -18.78
N ALA A 36 5.83 46.27 -17.84
CA ALA A 36 4.77 46.60 -16.90
C ALA A 36 5.16 47.80 -16.00
N GLU A 37 6.40 47.84 -15.53
CA GLU A 37 6.92 48.94 -14.72
C GLU A 37 7.05 50.25 -15.50
N LEU A 38 7.57 50.21 -16.73
CA LEU A 38 7.65 51.37 -17.63
C LEU A 38 6.27 51.97 -17.89
N ARG A 39 5.27 51.12 -18.15
CA ARG A 39 3.88 51.55 -18.32
C ARG A 39 3.31 52.14 -17.03
N ARG A 40 3.58 51.53 -15.87
CA ARG A 40 3.16 52.04 -14.54
C ARG A 40 3.72 53.44 -14.26
N ARG A 41 4.94 53.73 -14.72
CA ARG A 41 5.61 55.04 -14.62
C ARG A 41 5.17 56.05 -15.68
N GLY A 42 4.24 55.68 -16.56
CA GLY A 42 3.74 56.56 -17.63
C GLY A 42 4.72 56.76 -18.79
N GLN A 43 5.74 55.91 -18.93
CA GLN A 43 6.71 55.95 -20.03
C GLN A 43 6.73 54.59 -20.75
N PRO A 44 5.66 54.24 -21.49
CA PRO A 44 5.62 52.96 -22.22
C PRO A 44 6.75 52.90 -23.27
N ALA A 45 7.35 51.73 -23.42
CA ALA A 45 8.36 51.51 -24.45
C ALA A 45 7.71 51.45 -25.85
N PRO A 46 8.32 52.02 -26.90
CA PRO A 46 7.76 52.00 -28.26
C PRO A 46 7.66 50.57 -28.84
N GLU A 47 8.48 49.65 -28.34
CA GLU A 47 8.54 48.25 -28.78
C GLU A 47 7.49 47.36 -28.07
N GLU A 48 6.76 47.92 -27.11
CA GLU A 48 5.83 47.19 -26.23
C GLU A 48 4.74 46.44 -27.01
N ASP A 49 4.10 47.10 -27.98
CA ASP A 49 3.00 46.51 -28.74
C ASP A 49 3.45 45.34 -29.63
N ALA A 50 4.73 45.35 -30.06
CA ALA A 50 5.31 44.29 -30.87
C ALA A 50 5.81 43.10 -30.02
N LEU A 51 6.40 43.37 -28.85
CA LEU A 51 7.07 42.36 -28.03
C LEU A 51 6.13 41.65 -27.05
N ARG A 52 5.18 42.38 -26.46
CA ARG A 52 4.34 41.90 -25.36
C ARG A 52 3.54 40.62 -25.70
N PRO A 53 2.84 40.50 -26.84
CA PRO A 53 2.04 39.30 -27.12
C PRO A 53 2.87 38.02 -27.22
N GLY A 54 4.08 38.12 -27.80
CA GLY A 54 5.00 36.99 -27.94
C GLY A 54 5.57 36.53 -26.59
N LEU A 55 5.98 37.49 -25.76
CA LEU A 55 6.51 37.22 -24.42
C LEU A 55 5.44 36.64 -23.49
N GLU A 56 4.22 37.19 -23.50
CA GLU A 56 3.10 36.66 -22.69
C GLU A 56 2.78 35.21 -23.07
N THR A 57 2.84 34.88 -24.37
CA THR A 57 2.64 33.50 -24.85
C THR A 57 3.76 32.56 -24.39
N ALA A 58 5.02 33.00 -24.51
CA ALA A 58 6.18 32.21 -24.09
C ALA A 58 6.16 31.92 -22.58
N VAL A 59 5.87 32.92 -21.76
CA VAL A 59 5.74 32.78 -20.30
C VAL A 59 4.56 31.88 -19.92
N ALA A 60 3.42 32.00 -20.61
CA ALA A 60 2.27 31.13 -20.37
C ALA A 60 2.59 29.66 -20.69
N GLN A 61 3.28 29.39 -21.79
CA GLN A 61 3.72 28.04 -22.15
C GLN A 61 4.71 27.49 -21.12
N GLN A 62 5.69 28.29 -20.70
CA GLN A 62 6.68 27.89 -19.70
C GLN A 62 6.05 27.57 -18.34
N ARG A 63 5.01 28.30 -17.94
CA ARG A 63 4.23 28.00 -16.72
C ARG A 63 3.48 26.68 -16.84
N VAL A 64 2.83 26.43 -17.97
CA VAL A 64 2.12 25.17 -18.21
C VAL A 64 3.07 23.98 -18.18
N GLU A 65 4.26 24.10 -18.78
CA GLU A 65 5.29 23.05 -18.75
C GLU A 65 5.84 22.82 -17.34
N TYR A 66 6.12 23.90 -16.61
CA TYR A 66 6.58 23.81 -15.23
C TYR A 66 5.53 23.17 -14.31
N ASP A 67 4.27 23.58 -14.42
CA ASP A 67 3.16 23.01 -13.65
C ASP A 67 2.93 21.53 -14.02
N ALA A 68 3.01 21.18 -15.30
CA ALA A 68 2.92 19.80 -15.75
C ALA A 68 4.09 18.94 -15.20
N ALA A 69 5.31 19.47 -15.24
CA ALA A 69 6.49 18.81 -14.68
C ALA A 69 6.40 18.67 -13.15
N GLU A 70 5.85 19.65 -12.44
CA GLU A 70 5.65 19.60 -11.00
C GLU A 70 4.56 18.57 -10.60
N VAL A 71 3.49 18.45 -11.40
CA VAL A 71 2.47 17.41 -11.21
C VAL A 71 3.07 16.01 -11.41
N VAL A 72 3.90 15.81 -12.43
CA VAL A 72 4.61 14.54 -12.66
C VAL A 72 5.58 14.25 -11.50
N ARG A 73 6.39 15.25 -11.11
CA ARG A 73 7.34 15.13 -9.99
C ARG A 73 6.65 14.82 -8.67
N ARG A 74 5.49 15.42 -8.38
CA ARG A 74 4.71 15.12 -7.17
C ARG A 74 4.13 13.71 -7.20
N ARG A 75 3.76 13.21 -8.38
CA ARG A 75 3.29 11.83 -8.56
C ARG A 75 4.42 10.80 -8.40
N GLU A 76 5.64 11.17 -8.80
CA GLU A 76 6.83 10.31 -8.75
C GLU A 76 7.66 10.49 -7.47
N ALA A 77 7.38 11.53 -6.67
CA ALA A 77 8.02 11.75 -5.39
C ALA A 77 7.79 10.53 -4.48
N PRO A 78 8.84 9.97 -3.84
CA PRO A 78 8.68 8.87 -2.91
C PRO A 78 7.69 9.26 -1.82
N PHE A 79 6.56 8.55 -1.75
CA PHE A 79 5.62 8.69 -0.65
C PHE A 79 6.34 8.26 0.63
N ASP A 80 6.51 9.18 1.57
CA ASP A 80 7.04 8.90 2.89
C ASP A 80 5.88 8.70 3.88
N PRO A 81 5.55 7.43 4.22
CA PRO A 81 4.48 7.12 5.15
C PRO A 81 4.78 7.54 6.60
N GLU A 82 6.00 7.97 6.94
CA GLU A 82 6.32 8.42 8.30
C GLU A 82 5.97 9.90 8.52
N THR A 83 6.00 10.71 7.47
CA THR A 83 5.70 12.15 7.51
C THR A 83 4.31 12.53 6.96
N ALA A 84 3.55 11.54 6.46
CA ALA A 84 2.22 11.75 5.91
C ALA A 84 1.17 12.06 7.00
N ASP A 85 0.44 13.17 6.81
CA ASP A 85 -0.78 13.46 7.56
C ASP A 85 -1.91 12.56 7.06
N GLY A 86 -2.36 11.64 7.91
CA GLY A 86 -3.40 10.69 7.54
C GLY A 86 -3.72 9.66 8.63
N PRO A 87 -4.75 8.83 8.42
CA PRO A 87 -5.07 7.75 9.33
C PRO A 87 -3.88 6.77 9.40
N GLU A 88 -3.58 6.32 10.61
CA GLU A 88 -2.57 5.29 10.79
C GLU A 88 -3.05 3.94 10.24
N LEU A 89 -2.38 3.43 9.22
CA LEU A 89 -2.71 2.16 8.57
C LEU A 89 -1.49 1.25 8.55
N PHE A 90 -1.73 -0.06 8.51
CA PHE A 90 -0.68 -1.02 8.20
C PHE A 90 -0.34 -0.92 6.71
N SER A 91 0.95 -0.81 6.40
CA SER A 91 1.42 -0.71 5.02
C SER A 91 1.14 -2.00 4.24
N PRO A 92 1.09 -1.94 2.89
CA PRO A 92 0.96 -3.15 2.05
C PRO A 92 2.05 -4.16 2.35
N GLY A 93 3.29 -3.69 2.55
CA GLY A 93 4.44 -4.53 2.88
C GLY A 93 4.24 -5.31 4.17
N THR A 94 3.69 -4.69 5.22
CA THR A 94 3.38 -5.37 6.48
C THR A 94 2.32 -6.45 6.29
N ILE A 95 1.27 -6.17 5.53
CA ILE A 95 0.22 -7.17 5.25
C ILE A 95 0.79 -8.37 4.49
N VAL A 96 1.65 -8.10 3.50
CA VAL A 96 2.32 -9.14 2.72
C VAL A 96 3.23 -9.99 3.61
N LEU A 97 4.06 -9.34 4.44
CA LEU A 97 4.97 -10.01 5.36
C LEU A 97 4.21 -10.98 6.29
N PHE A 98 3.13 -10.52 6.91
CA PHE A 98 2.33 -11.39 7.80
C PHE A 98 1.59 -12.49 7.05
N SER A 99 1.16 -12.23 5.81
CA SER A 99 0.53 -13.26 4.97
C SER A 99 1.48 -14.42 4.65
N LEU A 100 2.74 -14.08 4.38
CA LEU A 100 3.78 -15.05 4.05
C LEU A 100 4.31 -15.78 5.28
N MET A 101 4.50 -15.07 6.40
CA MET A 101 5.05 -15.67 7.63
C MET A 101 4.04 -16.51 8.39
N PHE A 102 2.77 -16.10 8.44
CA PHE A 102 1.75 -16.76 9.27
C PHE A 102 0.66 -17.43 8.42
N SER A 103 -0.06 -16.66 7.60
CA SER A 103 -1.07 -17.15 6.63
C SER A 103 -1.83 -15.97 6.03
N MET A 104 -2.57 -16.20 4.93
CA MET A 104 -3.51 -15.23 4.37
C MET A 104 -4.50 -14.67 5.41
N VAL A 105 -4.86 -15.45 6.44
CA VAL A 105 -5.80 -15.02 7.47
C VAL A 105 -5.17 -13.91 8.30
N ALA A 106 -3.90 -14.05 8.67
CA ALA A 106 -3.18 -13.02 9.43
C ALA A 106 -3.09 -11.71 8.63
N GLY A 107 -2.68 -11.77 7.36
CA GLY A 107 -2.68 -10.61 6.48
C GLY A 107 -4.07 -10.01 6.27
N GLY A 108 -5.08 -10.85 6.10
CA GLY A 108 -6.47 -10.45 5.98
C GLY A 108 -6.99 -9.72 7.22
N VAL A 109 -6.57 -10.12 8.42
CA VAL A 109 -6.90 -9.41 9.67
C VAL A 109 -6.27 -8.02 9.69
N LEU A 110 -4.99 -7.88 9.34
CA LEU A 110 -4.33 -6.57 9.25
C LEU A 110 -5.03 -5.64 8.23
N LEU A 111 -5.37 -6.18 7.06
CA LEU A 111 -6.14 -5.44 6.05
C LEU A 111 -7.55 -5.09 6.57
N GLY A 112 -8.21 -6.01 7.28
CA GLY A 112 -9.50 -5.77 7.90
C GLY A 112 -9.46 -4.64 8.93
N ILE A 113 -8.39 -4.57 9.75
CA ILE A 113 -8.18 -3.46 10.69
C ILE A 113 -8.06 -2.13 9.93
N ASN A 114 -7.32 -2.10 8.80
CA ASN A 114 -7.25 -0.89 7.97
C ASN A 114 -8.64 -0.47 7.46
N LEU A 115 -9.41 -1.41 6.90
CA LEU A 115 -10.76 -1.13 6.39
C LEU A 115 -11.72 -0.66 7.49
N PHE A 116 -11.61 -1.24 8.68
CA PHE A 116 -12.38 -0.82 9.85
C PHE A 116 -12.04 0.62 10.27
N ARG A 117 -10.76 0.99 10.33
CA ARG A 117 -10.33 2.37 10.63
C ARG A 117 -10.81 3.37 9.58
N LEU A 118 -10.84 2.96 8.31
CA LEU A 118 -11.41 3.74 7.21
C LEU A 118 -12.95 3.73 7.19
N ARG A 119 -13.62 3.10 8.17
CA ARG A 119 -15.08 2.95 8.26
C ARG A 119 -15.73 2.31 7.02
N ARG A 120 -14.99 1.48 6.27
CA ARG A 120 -15.46 0.77 5.07
C ARG A 120 -16.03 -0.60 5.45
N THR A 121 -17.15 -0.62 6.18
CA THR A 121 -17.75 -1.86 6.71
C THR A 121 -18.21 -2.84 5.64
N GLN A 122 -18.69 -2.35 4.48
CA GLN A 122 -19.04 -3.21 3.34
C GLN A 122 -17.82 -3.92 2.76
N ALA A 123 -16.69 -3.22 2.64
CA ALA A 123 -15.43 -3.80 2.18
C ALA A 123 -14.89 -4.82 3.19
N LEU A 124 -15.04 -4.55 4.48
CA LEU A 124 -14.68 -5.48 5.55
C LEU A 124 -15.52 -6.78 5.48
N ALA A 125 -16.82 -6.66 5.28
CA ALA A 125 -17.70 -7.83 5.10
C ALA A 125 -17.32 -8.62 3.84
N GLY A 126 -17.01 -7.93 2.72
CA GLY A 126 -16.52 -8.56 1.50
C GLY A 126 -15.18 -9.29 1.70
N LEU A 127 -14.26 -8.69 2.46
CA LEU A 127 -12.98 -9.30 2.81
C LEU A 127 -13.18 -10.56 3.67
N ALA A 128 -14.05 -10.49 4.67
CA ALA A 128 -14.37 -11.65 5.52
C ALA A 128 -14.99 -12.79 4.69
N ALA A 129 -15.95 -12.48 3.83
CA ALA A 129 -16.57 -13.45 2.93
C ALA A 129 -15.53 -14.06 1.97
N PHE A 130 -14.62 -13.25 1.42
CA PHE A 130 -13.53 -13.73 0.58
C PHE A 130 -12.59 -14.70 1.32
N ILE A 131 -12.15 -14.35 2.53
CA ILE A 131 -11.29 -15.21 3.35
C ILE A 131 -11.99 -16.54 3.65
N ILE A 132 -13.27 -16.50 4.04
CA ILE A 132 -14.07 -17.71 4.28
C ILE A 132 -14.16 -18.54 2.99
N GLY A 133 -14.43 -17.91 1.85
CA GLY A 133 -14.46 -18.58 0.54
C GLY A 133 -13.14 -19.28 0.21
N CYS A 134 -12.00 -18.61 0.40
CA CYS A 134 -10.68 -19.20 0.20
C CYS A 134 -10.40 -20.37 1.16
N LEU A 135 -10.83 -20.28 2.43
CA LEU A 135 -10.68 -21.37 3.39
C LEU A 135 -11.52 -22.59 3.01
N LEU A 136 -12.76 -22.39 2.57
CA LEU A 136 -13.63 -23.48 2.11
C LEU A 136 -13.09 -24.13 0.83
N ALA A 137 -12.70 -23.31 -0.15
CA ALA A 137 -12.11 -23.79 -1.40
C ALA A 137 -10.80 -24.56 -1.17
N GLY A 138 -9.90 -23.99 -0.35
CA GLY A 138 -8.64 -24.64 0.02
C GLY A 138 -8.85 -25.93 0.81
N GLY A 139 -9.79 -25.93 1.76
CA GLY A 139 -10.16 -27.13 2.53
C GLY A 139 -10.76 -28.24 1.66
N TYR A 140 -11.60 -27.88 0.69
CA TYR A 140 -12.15 -28.85 -0.27
C TYR A 140 -11.05 -29.40 -1.20
N ALA A 141 -10.19 -28.53 -1.73
CA ALA A 141 -9.07 -28.93 -2.57
C ALA A 141 -8.08 -29.84 -1.83
N LEU A 142 -7.81 -29.57 -0.56
CA LEU A 142 -7.00 -30.44 0.30
C LEU A 142 -7.65 -31.81 0.52
N LYS A 143 -8.96 -31.86 0.80
CA LYS A 143 -9.68 -33.13 0.94
C LYS A 143 -9.61 -33.96 -0.35
N TRP A 144 -9.79 -33.31 -1.50
CA TRP A 144 -9.68 -33.96 -2.80
C TRP A 144 -8.25 -34.47 -3.06
N ALA A 145 -7.24 -33.65 -2.79
CA ALA A 145 -5.83 -34.04 -2.94
C ALA A 145 -5.46 -35.24 -2.04
N ALA A 146 -5.99 -35.27 -0.81
CA ALA A 146 -5.83 -36.40 0.12
C ALA A 146 -6.50 -37.66 -0.43
N ALA A 147 -7.73 -37.57 -0.93
CA ALA A 147 -8.45 -38.69 -1.52
C ALA A 147 -7.75 -39.26 -2.77
N ALA A 148 -7.09 -38.39 -3.55
CA ALA A 148 -6.29 -38.78 -4.71
C ALA A 148 -4.88 -39.28 -4.36
N ALA A 149 -4.51 -39.33 -3.07
CA ALA A 149 -3.19 -39.69 -2.58
C ALA A 149 -2.04 -38.93 -3.28
N ASN A 150 -2.28 -37.66 -3.66
CA ASN A 150 -1.33 -36.84 -4.40
C ASN A 150 -0.50 -35.95 -3.44
N PRO A 151 0.75 -36.32 -3.09
CA PRO A 151 1.54 -35.59 -2.12
C PRO A 151 1.93 -34.19 -2.62
N THR A 152 2.11 -34.02 -3.93
CA THR A 152 2.44 -32.73 -4.53
C THR A 152 1.27 -31.76 -4.38
N ALA A 153 0.04 -32.21 -4.63
CA ALA A 153 -1.15 -31.38 -4.46
C ALA A 153 -1.39 -31.01 -3.00
N LEU A 154 -1.17 -31.92 -2.05
CA LEU A 154 -1.26 -31.64 -0.61
C LEU A 154 -0.30 -30.52 -0.17
N LEU A 155 0.88 -30.45 -0.77
CA LEU A 155 1.89 -29.43 -0.46
C LEU A 155 1.61 -28.10 -1.18
N LEU A 156 1.16 -28.14 -2.44
CA LEU A 156 0.96 -26.95 -3.25
C LEU A 156 -0.36 -26.22 -3.00
N VAL A 157 -1.45 -26.93 -2.67
CA VAL A 157 -2.77 -26.31 -2.48
C VAL A 157 -2.72 -25.17 -1.45
N PRO A 158 -2.14 -25.33 -0.24
CA PRO A 158 -2.04 -24.24 0.72
C PRO A 158 -1.25 -23.03 0.19
N VAL A 159 -0.15 -23.29 -0.54
CA VAL A 159 0.69 -22.25 -1.13
C VAL A 159 -0.09 -21.46 -2.18
N VAL A 160 -0.75 -22.15 -3.10
CA VAL A 160 -1.54 -21.54 -4.17
C VAL A 160 -2.68 -20.71 -3.59
N VAL A 161 -3.42 -21.25 -2.61
CA VAL A 161 -4.50 -20.51 -1.94
C VAL A 161 -3.96 -19.24 -1.28
N ASN A 162 -2.81 -19.32 -0.61
CA ASN A 162 -2.19 -18.16 0.03
C ASN A 162 -1.75 -17.11 -0.99
N VAL A 163 -1.13 -17.52 -2.10
CA VAL A 163 -0.69 -16.62 -3.18
C VAL A 163 -1.88 -15.94 -3.86
N VAL A 164 -2.95 -16.69 -4.15
CA VAL A 164 -4.18 -16.13 -4.74
C VAL A 164 -4.81 -15.10 -3.79
N ALA A 165 -4.88 -15.40 -2.50
CA ALA A 165 -5.39 -14.46 -1.50
C ALA A 165 -4.52 -13.20 -1.41
N LEU A 166 -3.19 -13.36 -1.42
CA LEU A 166 -2.24 -12.25 -1.39
C LEU A 166 -2.37 -11.35 -2.63
N ALA A 167 -2.49 -11.96 -3.81
CA ALA A 167 -2.74 -11.24 -5.05
C ALA A 167 -4.06 -10.47 -5.00
N ALA A 168 -5.14 -11.07 -4.46
CA ALA A 168 -6.41 -10.37 -4.27
C ALA A 168 -6.30 -9.20 -3.28
N PHE A 169 -5.53 -9.34 -2.20
CA PHE A 169 -5.31 -8.25 -1.26
C PHE A 169 -4.61 -7.06 -1.92
N PHE A 170 -3.55 -7.32 -2.69
CA PHE A 170 -2.74 -6.27 -3.29
C PHE A 170 -3.37 -5.67 -4.56
N LEU A 171 -3.93 -6.49 -5.44
CA LEU A 171 -4.42 -6.06 -6.75
C LEU A 171 -5.87 -5.61 -6.73
N TRP A 172 -6.69 -6.12 -5.79
CA TRP A 172 -8.10 -5.77 -5.72
C TRP A 172 -8.41 -4.95 -4.48
N PHE A 173 -8.25 -5.52 -3.27
CA PHE A 173 -8.73 -4.85 -2.07
C PHE A 173 -8.00 -3.54 -1.77
N TRP A 174 -6.68 -3.52 -1.94
CA TRP A 174 -5.87 -2.35 -1.64
C TRP A 174 -6.22 -1.14 -2.52
N PRO A 175 -6.09 -1.18 -3.87
CA PRO A 175 -6.39 -0.02 -4.71
C PRO A 175 -7.87 0.37 -4.67
N ARG A 176 -8.78 -0.60 -4.43
CA ARG A 176 -10.22 -0.35 -4.46
C ARG A 176 -10.78 0.31 -3.20
N TYR A 177 -10.21 -0.01 -2.02
CA TYR A 177 -10.80 0.36 -0.72
C TYR A 177 -9.87 1.13 0.21
N VAL A 178 -8.55 1.02 0.04
CA VAL A 178 -7.56 1.83 0.77
C VAL A 178 -7.12 3.00 -0.09
N GLY A 179 -6.80 2.74 -1.36
CA GLY A 179 -6.42 3.77 -2.33
C GLY A 179 -5.02 4.37 -2.08
N PRO A 180 -4.64 5.39 -2.87
CA PRO A 180 -3.38 6.11 -2.74
C PRO A 180 -3.44 7.27 -1.74
N GLU A 181 -4.42 7.29 -0.84
CA GLU A 181 -4.54 8.40 0.12
C GLU A 181 -3.34 8.43 1.07
N PRO A 182 -2.88 9.64 1.45
CA PRO A 182 -1.78 9.76 2.40
C PRO A 182 -2.17 9.08 3.72
N TYR A 183 -1.40 8.08 4.13
CA TYR A 183 -1.58 7.33 5.35
C TYR A 183 -0.29 7.29 6.16
N ARG A 184 -0.40 7.32 7.49
CA ARG A 184 0.77 7.14 8.36
C ARG A 184 1.04 5.66 8.57
N SER A 185 2.27 5.18 8.34
CA SER A 185 2.58 3.77 8.60
C SER A 185 2.54 3.48 10.10
N ARG A 186 1.73 2.50 10.49
CA ARG A 186 1.69 2.01 11.87
C ARG A 186 2.84 1.03 12.13
N SER A 187 3.37 1.02 13.35
CA SER A 187 4.38 0.07 13.78
C SER A 187 3.89 -1.39 13.64
N TRP A 188 4.65 -2.19 12.90
CA TRP A 188 4.36 -3.61 12.65
C TRP A 188 4.86 -4.53 13.78
N LEU A 189 5.74 -4.01 14.64
CA LEU A 189 6.43 -4.78 15.67
C LEU A 189 5.47 -5.32 16.75
N LEU A 190 4.49 -4.50 17.16
CA LEU A 190 3.51 -4.89 18.17
C LEU A 190 2.63 -6.08 17.72
N PRO A 191 1.95 -6.05 16.55
CA PRO A 191 1.21 -7.20 16.07
C PRO A 191 2.13 -8.41 15.82
N PHE A 192 3.39 -8.19 15.44
CA PHE A 192 4.34 -9.28 15.19
C PHE A 192 4.64 -10.05 16.48
N LEU A 193 4.97 -9.34 17.56
CA LEU A 193 5.21 -9.93 18.87
C LEU A 193 3.98 -10.69 19.38
N LEU A 194 2.78 -10.15 19.16
CA LEU A 194 1.53 -10.78 19.57
C LEU A 194 1.28 -12.10 18.81
N PHE A 195 1.47 -12.10 17.48
CA PHE A 195 1.38 -13.33 16.68
C PHE A 195 2.45 -14.34 17.05
N MET A 196 3.68 -13.91 17.28
CA MET A 196 4.79 -14.78 17.67
C MET A 196 4.53 -15.44 19.04
N ALA A 197 4.04 -14.67 20.01
CA ALA A 197 3.64 -15.20 21.31
C ALA A 197 2.51 -16.24 21.17
N LEU A 198 1.48 -15.94 20.36
CA LEU A 198 0.37 -16.88 20.11
C LEU A 198 0.87 -18.20 19.50
N VAL A 199 1.74 -18.14 18.50
CA VAL A 199 2.33 -19.32 17.85
C VAL A 199 3.16 -20.14 18.85
N LEU A 200 3.97 -19.49 19.69
CA LEU A 200 4.77 -20.17 20.70
C LEU A 200 3.90 -20.86 21.76
N VAL A 201 2.85 -20.20 22.25
CA VAL A 201 1.90 -20.79 23.20
C VAL A 201 1.21 -21.99 22.57
N LEU A 202 0.68 -21.85 21.35
CA LEU A 202 -0.01 -22.94 20.66
C LEU A 202 0.94 -24.13 20.43
N ARG A 203 2.18 -23.87 20.03
CA ARG A 203 3.22 -24.89 19.86
C ARG A 203 3.59 -25.58 21.17
N SER A 204 3.58 -24.87 22.30
CA SER A 204 3.84 -25.44 23.62
C SER A 204 2.67 -26.28 24.14
N PHE A 205 1.43 -25.93 23.79
CA PHE A 205 0.22 -26.66 24.21
C PHE A 205 -0.10 -27.87 23.33
N LEU A 206 0.25 -27.85 22.04
CA LEU A 206 0.09 -28.97 21.10
C LEU A 206 0.63 -30.33 21.62
N PRO A 207 1.85 -30.43 22.21
CA PRO A 207 2.33 -31.69 22.78
C PRO A 207 1.61 -32.08 24.08
N MET A 208 1.05 -31.11 24.82
CA MET A 208 0.24 -31.37 26.03
C MET A 208 -1.12 -32.03 25.72
N LEU A 209 -1.58 -31.95 24.46
CA LEU A 209 -2.79 -32.61 23.97
C LEU A 209 -2.52 -34.02 23.40
N LYS A 210 -1.27 -34.49 23.41
CA LYS A 210 -0.91 -35.87 23.06
C LYS A 210 -0.72 -36.67 24.34
N ASP A 211 -1.32 -37.86 24.39
CA ASP A 211 -1.10 -38.81 25.49
C ASP A 211 0.35 -39.32 25.47
N ASN A 212 0.83 -39.98 26.53
CA ASN A 212 2.21 -40.50 26.68
C ASN A 212 2.69 -41.44 25.55
N LYS A 213 1.79 -41.84 24.65
CA LYS A 213 2.05 -42.66 23.45
C LYS A 213 2.04 -41.88 22.13
N GLY A 214 1.85 -40.55 22.16
CA GLY A 214 1.83 -39.68 20.97
C GLY A 214 0.50 -39.64 20.20
N ASN A 215 -0.54 -40.33 20.69
CA ASN A 215 -1.87 -40.35 20.07
C ASN A 215 -2.73 -39.14 20.50
N PRO A 216 -3.58 -38.60 19.61
CA PRO A 216 -4.52 -37.54 19.96
C PRO A 216 -5.55 -38.05 20.97
N ILE A 217 -5.77 -37.29 22.05
CA ILE A 217 -6.79 -37.61 23.06
C ILE A 217 -8.17 -37.35 22.42
N VAL A 218 -8.82 -38.41 21.95
CA VAL A 218 -10.22 -38.35 21.49
C VAL A 218 -11.13 -38.46 22.71
N PRO A 219 -11.92 -37.41 23.05
CA PRO A 219 -12.88 -37.51 24.13
C PRO A 219 -13.96 -38.53 23.74
N GLY A 220 -14.02 -39.67 24.44
CA GLY A 220 -15.05 -40.69 24.23
C GLY A 220 -14.57 -42.08 23.80
N SER A 221 -13.27 -42.32 23.64
CA SER A 221 -12.77 -43.70 23.50
C SER A 221 -12.80 -44.40 24.86
N ALA A 222 -13.88 -45.11 25.13
CA ALA A 222 -13.97 -46.01 26.28
C ALA A 222 -12.78 -46.98 26.27
N PRO A 223 -12.17 -47.28 27.43
CA PRO A 223 -11.10 -48.27 27.49
C PRO A 223 -11.62 -49.58 26.89
N ALA A 224 -10.92 -50.09 25.87
CA ALA A 224 -11.24 -51.37 25.25
C ALA A 224 -11.33 -52.43 26.35
N ALA A 225 -12.50 -53.07 26.46
CA ALA A 225 -12.72 -54.14 27.42
C ALA A 225 -11.63 -55.22 27.25
N PRO A 226 -11.10 -55.78 28.35
CA PRO A 226 -10.11 -56.84 28.27
C PRO A 226 -10.68 -57.99 27.43
N GLY A 227 -9.96 -58.33 26.35
CA GLY A 227 -10.33 -59.42 25.46
C GLY A 227 -10.47 -60.74 26.23
N PRO A 228 -11.37 -61.64 25.79
CA PRO A 228 -11.62 -62.88 26.49
C PRO A 228 -10.34 -63.73 26.61
N PRO A 229 -10.15 -64.46 27.72
CA PRO A 229 -8.96 -65.28 27.93
C PRO A 229 -8.84 -66.34 26.84
N ALA A 230 -7.62 -66.47 26.30
CA ALA A 230 -7.28 -67.46 25.29
C ALA A 230 -7.62 -68.88 25.79
N VAL A 231 -8.52 -69.56 25.09
CA VAL A 231 -8.83 -70.97 25.31
C VAL A 231 -7.62 -71.79 24.86
N SER A 232 -6.92 -72.37 25.83
CA SER A 232 -5.85 -73.34 25.60
C SER A 232 -6.47 -74.68 25.20
N THR A 233 -6.50 -74.96 23.90
CA THR A 233 -6.77 -76.30 23.38
C THR A 233 -5.53 -77.17 23.61
N LYS A 234 -5.54 -77.94 24.70
CA LYS A 234 -4.65 -79.09 24.85
C LYS A 234 -5.14 -80.22 23.94
N SER A 235 -4.34 -80.58 22.95
CA SER A 235 -4.48 -81.81 22.19
C SER A 235 -3.99 -82.99 23.04
N VAL A 236 -4.88 -83.98 23.27
CA VAL A 236 -4.55 -85.39 23.54
C VAL A 236 -5.55 -86.24 22.78
#